data_AF-G4SYI5-F1
#
_entry.id   AF-G4SYI5-F1
#
_cell.length_a   1.000
_cell.length_b   1.000
_cell.length_c   1.000
_cell.angle_alpha   90.00
_cell.angle_beta   90.00
_cell.angle_gamma   90.00
#
_symmetry.space_group_name_H-M   'P 1'
#
loop_
_entity.id
_entity.type
_entity.pdbx_description
1 polymer ?
#
loop_
_entity_poly.entity_id
_entity_poly.type
_entity_poly.pdbx_seq_one_letter_code
_entity_poly.pdbx_strand_id
1 'polypeptide(L)'
;MPLIATDRIDRMPAPKRRQRGLTLVELTVTLLILTVLATIAIRSTNDLGFQVRYEQTKERLEMIRNAILGNPRLIINGQQAISGFVADMGRLPVNIRELIQRKGDCDVDAGDVSETECLGLSGTWNPDAWNSNPVTRIHSTGLRYGWNGPYLNISGNPADEYAFTDGWGREAKGYCETSIDTDQGACDVSDWIGVANDHNYGWYFNQLPLEEKTLTILSYGKDQISGDGDDYYDADYPSPASQPVVRGNDWLVNISGGISVSFLKPGVEYLSMFSRCSDPQKTSRDECEEPNLWYGGCDIAGFYNKSSCEAHTTGSWSNCSDDTDKNKEDCHSAGFTYYGQGYGCSDQFKTTKTDCESPAVWRNCSDDGTIDNESDCLSANEVWFGDLIFAPKSKSICMKIYYRNLNSLIGTLVSDAKTISAESGLKTIRFTHFRDEDDEDTEIVDKIPLGTIAIGIYKHNGSVCTNDLYPVGRQPVAVNLYSKAHLPVINW
;
A
#
# COMPACT_ATOMS: atom_id res chain seq x y z
N MET A 1 37.85 40.16 100.45
CA MET A 1 37.70 41.61 100.16
C MET A 1 38.57 41.96 98.96
N PRO A 2 38.20 42.86 98.04
CA PRO A 2 36.89 43.47 97.70
C PRO A 2 36.46 43.14 96.23
N LEU A 3 35.17 43.01 95.85
CA LEU A 3 34.14 44.03 95.51
C LEU A 3 34.49 45.01 94.37
N ILE A 4 33.71 44.94 93.27
CA ILE A 4 33.13 46.01 92.40
C ILE A 4 32.18 45.27 91.44
N ALA A 5 30.88 45.16 91.72
CA ALA A 5 29.78 46.08 91.37
C ALA A 5 29.36 46.04 89.88
N THR A 6 28.25 45.32 89.69
CA THR A 6 27.22 45.29 88.64
C THR A 6 27.21 46.37 87.54
N ASP A 7 26.97 45.94 86.30
CA ASP A 7 26.00 46.65 85.45
C ASP A 7 25.11 45.65 84.69
N ARG A 8 23.80 45.88 84.80
CA ARG A 8 22.71 45.00 84.36
C ARG A 8 22.11 45.68 83.14
N ILE A 9 22.44 45.19 81.94
CA ILE A 9 21.83 45.67 80.70
C ILE A 9 20.36 45.21 80.67
N ASP A 10 19.48 46.10 81.10
CA ASP A 10 18.03 45.96 80.95
C ASP A 10 17.68 45.88 79.46
N ARG A 11 17.11 44.74 79.06
CA ARG A 11 16.48 44.56 77.74
C ARG A 11 15.26 45.49 77.68
N MET A 12 15.35 46.52 76.84
CA MET A 12 14.20 47.34 76.48
C MET A 12 13.08 46.46 75.92
N PRO A 13 11.83 46.58 76.41
CA PRO A 13 10.69 45.90 75.81
C PRO A 13 10.42 46.48 74.43
N ALA A 14 10.25 45.60 73.44
CA ALA A 14 9.91 45.98 72.07
C ALA A 14 8.64 46.88 72.06
N PRO A 15 8.62 47.97 71.27
CA PRO A 15 7.47 48.87 71.24
C PRO A 15 6.22 48.12 70.77
N LYS A 16 5.21 48.10 71.65
CA LYS A 16 3.88 47.53 71.40
C LYS A 16 3.26 48.28 70.21
N ARG A 17 3.33 47.70 69.01
CA ARG A 17 2.66 48.23 67.80
C ARG A 17 1.18 48.39 68.12
N ARG A 18 0.70 49.62 68.12
CA ARG A 18 -0.74 49.91 68.19
C ARG A 18 -1.38 49.32 66.93
N GLN A 19 -2.16 48.26 67.08
CA GLN A 19 -3.03 47.79 66.01
C GLN A 19 -4.05 48.91 65.74
N ARG A 20 -3.88 49.62 64.64
CA ARG A 20 -4.92 50.51 64.12
C ARG A 20 -6.01 49.60 63.59
N GLY A 21 -7.18 49.61 64.23
CA GLY A 21 -8.35 48.92 63.71
C GLY A 21 -8.74 49.54 62.36
N LEU A 22 -9.04 48.69 61.39
CA LEU A 22 -9.61 49.10 60.10
C LEU A 22 -10.88 49.90 60.36
N THR A 23 -11.00 51.06 59.71
CA THR A 23 -12.26 51.79 59.74
C THR A 23 -13.32 51.03 58.94
N LEU A 24 -14.60 51.17 59.29
CA LEU A 24 -15.69 50.52 58.56
C LEU A 24 -15.61 50.80 57.05
N VAL A 25 -15.24 52.02 56.67
CA VAL A 25 -15.10 52.45 55.27
C VAL A 25 -13.93 51.74 54.57
N GLU A 26 -12.82 51.54 55.24
CA GLU A 26 -11.67 50.83 54.67
C GLU A 26 -11.97 49.35 54.46
N LEU A 27 -12.74 48.75 55.37
CA LEU A 27 -13.21 47.37 55.23
C LEU A 27 -14.24 47.24 54.09
N THR A 28 -15.15 48.20 53.90
CA THR A 28 -16.11 48.13 52.78
C THR A 28 -15.46 48.35 51.43
N VAL A 29 -14.51 49.28 51.32
CA VAL A 29 -13.77 49.54 50.07
C VAL A 29 -12.89 48.35 49.69
N THR A 30 -12.19 47.75 50.65
CA THR A 30 -11.36 46.57 50.37
C THR A 30 -12.21 45.37 49.93
N LEU A 31 -13.36 45.13 50.56
CA LEU A 31 -14.29 44.09 50.11
C LEU A 31 -14.82 44.37 48.69
N LEU A 32 -15.15 45.62 48.36
CA LEU A 32 -15.60 45.98 47.02
C LEU A 32 -14.51 45.76 45.97
N ILE A 33 -13.27 46.12 46.28
CA ILE A 33 -12.14 45.88 45.35
C ILE A 33 -11.91 44.38 45.18
N LEU A 34 -11.95 43.59 46.26
CA LEU A 34 -11.77 42.15 46.20
C LEU A 34 -12.87 41.46 45.40
N THR A 35 -14.13 41.88 45.53
CA THR A 35 -15.24 41.29 44.74
C THR A 35 -15.10 41.60 43.26
N VAL A 36 -14.71 42.83 42.90
CA VAL A 36 -14.44 43.21 41.50
C VAL A 36 -13.28 42.41 40.92
N LEU A 37 -12.15 42.30 41.64
CA LEU A 37 -10.99 41.53 41.19
C LEU A 37 -11.31 40.03 41.07
N ALA A 38 -12.04 39.46 42.02
CA ALA A 38 -12.49 38.07 41.97
C ALA A 38 -13.38 37.83 40.74
N THR A 39 -14.29 38.76 40.43
CA THR A 39 -15.19 38.64 39.27
C THR A 39 -14.41 38.66 37.95
N ILE A 40 -13.41 39.54 37.82
CA ILE A 40 -12.54 39.60 36.64
C ILE A 40 -11.72 38.31 36.51
N ALA A 41 -11.13 37.83 37.60
CA ALA A 41 -10.34 36.60 37.62
C ALA A 41 -11.18 35.37 37.22
N ILE A 42 -12.41 35.24 37.72
CA ILE A 42 -13.31 34.13 37.37
C ILE A 42 -13.65 34.15 35.88
N ARG A 43 -14.03 35.31 35.33
CA ARG A 43 -14.35 35.43 33.89
C ARG A 43 -13.16 35.05 33.01
N SER A 44 -11.97 35.54 33.35
CA SER A 44 -10.75 35.21 32.61
C SER A 44 -10.35 33.74 32.69
N THR A 45 -10.69 33.03 33.78
CA THR A 45 -10.34 31.61 33.96
C THR A 45 -11.26 30.70 33.13
N ASN A 46 -12.53 31.09 32.96
CA ASN A 46 -13.48 30.33 32.14
C ASN A 46 -13.08 30.31 30.66
N ASP A 47 -12.66 31.45 30.11
CA ASP A 47 -12.23 31.55 28.70
C ASP A 47 -11.00 30.69 28.42
N LEU A 48 -10.05 30.63 29.36
CA LEU A 48 -8.89 29.73 29.27
C LEU A 48 -9.32 28.25 29.31
N GLY A 49 -10.29 27.91 30.16
CA GLY A 49 -10.84 26.55 30.21
C GLY A 49 -11.46 26.12 28.88
N PHE A 50 -12.24 27.00 28.26
CA PHE A 50 -12.88 26.72 26.96
C PHE A 50 -11.85 26.59 25.84
N GLN A 51 -10.85 27.46 25.80
CA GLN A 51 -9.76 27.35 24.83
C GLN A 51 -8.99 26.02 24.97
N VAL A 52 -8.66 25.61 26.20
CA VAL A 52 -7.97 24.33 26.44
C VAL A 52 -8.78 23.15 25.93
N ARG A 53 -10.10 23.12 26.18
CA ARG A 53 -10.99 22.06 25.70
C ARG A 53 -11.09 22.04 24.18
N TYR A 54 -11.20 23.21 23.56
CA TYR A 54 -11.22 23.32 22.10
C TYR A 54 -9.92 22.78 21.46
N GLU A 55 -8.76 23.15 21.99
CA GLU A 55 -7.47 22.63 21.50
C GLU A 55 -7.34 21.11 21.74
N GLN A 56 -7.84 20.60 22.87
CA GLN A 56 -7.90 19.15 23.12
C GLN A 56 -8.78 18.42 22.10
N THR A 57 -9.95 18.96 21.77
CA THR A 57 -10.83 18.41 20.73
C THR A 57 -10.10 18.33 19.39
N LYS A 58 -9.42 19.42 18.99
CA LYS A 58 -8.64 19.45 17.76
C LYS A 58 -7.51 18.42 17.75
N GLU A 59 -6.78 18.30 18.85
CA GLU A 59 -5.70 17.32 18.98
C GLU A 59 -6.24 15.88 18.88
N ARG A 60 -7.33 15.56 19.57
CA ARG A 60 -7.95 14.22 19.54
C ARG A 60 -8.52 13.88 18.16
N LEU A 61 -9.12 14.84 17.46
CA LEU A 61 -9.57 14.64 16.08
C LEU A 61 -8.40 14.31 15.14
N GLU A 62 -7.28 15.03 15.27
CA GLU A 62 -6.06 14.73 14.51
C GLU A 62 -5.48 13.36 14.88
N MET A 63 -5.56 12.94 16.15
CA MET A 63 -5.18 11.58 16.54
C MET A 63 -6.03 10.52 15.83
N ILE A 64 -7.36 10.70 15.79
CA ILE A 64 -8.28 9.80 15.07
C ILE A 64 -7.91 9.77 13.59
N ARG A 65 -7.76 10.93 12.95
CA ARG A 65 -7.38 11.04 11.54
C ARG A 65 -6.07 10.31 11.23
N ASN A 66 -5.05 10.50 12.06
CA ASN A 66 -3.74 9.87 11.89
C ASN A 66 -3.77 8.37 12.20
N ALA A 67 -4.62 7.91 13.12
CA ALA A 67 -4.83 6.48 13.36
C ALA A 67 -5.48 5.79 12.14
N ILE A 68 -6.36 6.48 11.43
CA ILE A 68 -7.02 5.97 10.22
C ILE A 68 -6.07 5.96 9.02
N LEU A 69 -5.46 7.11 8.70
CA LEU A 69 -4.69 7.32 7.47
C LEU A 69 -3.19 7.05 7.62
N GLY A 70 -2.70 6.91 8.85
CA GLY A 70 -1.28 6.96 9.16
C GLY A 70 -0.76 8.39 9.26
N ASN A 71 0.47 8.54 9.78
CA ASN A 71 1.13 9.84 9.87
C ASN A 71 1.96 10.11 8.59
N PRO A 72 1.54 11.06 7.72
CA PRO A 72 2.25 11.33 6.48
C PRO A 72 3.63 11.99 6.68
N ARG A 73 3.91 12.51 7.88
CA ARG A 73 5.19 13.14 8.22
C ARG A 73 6.24 12.13 8.66
N LEU A 74 5.86 10.87 8.90
CA LEU A 74 6.80 9.84 9.31
C LEU A 74 7.57 9.37 8.07
N ILE A 75 8.87 9.66 8.04
CA ILE A 75 9.79 9.23 6.99
C ILE A 75 10.76 8.22 7.61
N ILE A 76 10.76 6.98 7.09
CA ILE A 76 11.66 5.91 7.52
C ILE A 76 12.59 5.62 6.33
N ASN A 77 13.89 5.74 6.54
CA ASN A 77 14.91 5.51 5.49
C ASN A 77 14.69 6.34 4.21
N GLY A 78 14.22 7.59 4.36
CA GLY A 78 13.97 8.49 3.22
C GLY A 78 12.68 8.21 2.44
N GLN A 79 11.89 7.21 2.84
CA GLN A 79 10.56 6.93 2.28
C GLN A 79 9.48 7.23 3.31
N GLN A 80 8.34 7.75 2.85
CA GLN A 80 7.19 7.96 3.71
C GLN A 80 6.71 6.62 4.26
N ALA A 81 6.50 6.54 5.58
CA ALA A 81 5.99 5.32 6.20
C ALA A 81 4.52 5.14 5.85
N ILE A 82 4.17 3.95 5.34
CA ILE A 82 2.78 3.51 5.25
C ILE A 82 2.38 2.96 6.62
N SER A 83 1.30 3.49 7.18
CA SER A 83 0.77 3.09 8.49
C SER A 83 -0.71 3.44 8.58
N GLY A 84 -1.35 3.04 9.68
CA GLY A 84 -2.74 3.36 9.99
C GLY A 84 -3.72 2.26 9.59
N PHE A 85 -4.92 2.37 10.13
CA PHE A 85 -5.97 1.36 9.99
C PHE A 85 -6.23 0.99 8.53
N VAL A 86 -6.36 1.98 7.64
CA VAL A 86 -6.70 1.73 6.23
C VAL A 86 -5.56 0.99 5.50
N ALA A 87 -4.31 1.27 5.85
CA ALA A 87 -3.16 0.61 5.24
C ALA A 87 -3.14 -0.89 5.55
N ASP A 88 -3.61 -1.30 6.72
CA ASP A 88 -3.62 -2.69 7.19
C ASP A 88 -4.94 -3.43 6.87
N MET A 89 -6.05 -2.69 6.81
CA MET A 89 -7.41 -3.23 6.70
C MET A 89 -8.07 -3.02 5.34
N GLY A 90 -7.55 -2.12 4.49
CA GLY A 90 -8.14 -1.84 3.17
C GLY A 90 -9.50 -1.14 3.18
N ARG A 91 -10.00 -0.71 4.33
CA ARG A 91 -11.28 0.00 4.50
C ARG A 91 -11.20 1.04 5.62
N LEU A 92 -12.21 1.91 5.70
CA LEU A 92 -12.40 2.81 6.84
C LEU A 92 -12.93 2.05 8.06
N PRO A 93 -12.63 2.53 9.29
CA PRO A 93 -13.15 1.91 10.50
C PRO A 93 -14.62 2.24 10.69
N VAL A 94 -15.43 1.29 11.14
CA VAL A 94 -16.89 1.45 11.34
C VAL A 94 -17.24 2.30 12.56
N ASN A 95 -16.33 2.41 13.52
CA ASN A 95 -16.44 3.27 14.71
C ASN A 95 -15.03 3.60 15.26
N ILE A 96 -14.94 4.46 16.27
CA ILE A 96 -13.65 4.83 16.89
C ILE A 96 -13.03 3.67 17.68
N ARG A 97 -13.84 2.83 18.33
CA ARG A 97 -13.36 1.68 19.11
C ARG A 97 -12.52 0.71 18.28
N GLU A 98 -12.78 0.61 16.98
CA GLU A 98 -11.99 -0.18 16.04
C GLU A 98 -10.53 0.26 15.86
N LEU A 99 -10.24 1.51 16.21
CA LEU A 99 -8.88 2.02 16.27
C LEU A 99 -8.17 1.63 17.57
N ILE A 100 -8.90 1.19 18.60
CA ILE A 100 -8.38 0.92 19.95
C ILE A 100 -8.30 -0.58 20.23
N GLN A 101 -9.29 -1.34 19.79
CA GLN A 101 -9.41 -2.79 20.04
C GLN A 101 -9.51 -3.53 18.71
N ARG A 102 -9.39 -4.86 18.72
CA ARG A 102 -9.53 -5.68 17.51
C ARG A 102 -10.85 -6.44 17.47
N LYS A 103 -11.19 -7.08 18.59
CA LYS A 103 -12.37 -7.93 18.76
C LYS A 103 -13.58 -7.09 19.20
N GLY A 104 -14.77 -7.60 18.89
CA GLY A 104 -16.07 -7.03 19.22
C GLY A 104 -16.32 -6.78 20.72
N ASP A 105 -17.50 -6.25 21.05
CA ASP A 105 -17.82 -5.83 22.40
C ASP A 105 -18.25 -7.00 23.32
N CYS A 106 -17.63 -7.06 24.49
CA CYS A 106 -17.95 -8.00 25.55
C CYS A 106 -18.29 -7.23 26.83
N ASP A 107 -19.51 -7.38 27.34
CA ASP A 107 -20.02 -6.64 28.50
C ASP A 107 -19.30 -6.92 29.84
N VAL A 108 -18.61 -8.06 29.96
CA VAL A 108 -17.92 -8.50 31.18
C VAL A 108 -16.41 -8.27 31.17
N ASP A 109 -15.81 -7.89 30.03
CA ASP A 109 -14.36 -7.69 29.93
C ASP A 109 -13.98 -6.48 29.08
N ALA A 110 -13.05 -5.70 29.63
CA ALA A 110 -12.36 -4.57 29.04
C ALA A 110 -11.33 -4.94 27.95
N GLY A 111 -10.94 -6.22 27.91
CA GLY A 111 -9.84 -6.72 27.09
C GLY A 111 -10.24 -7.15 25.68
N ASP A 112 -9.23 -7.38 24.84
CA ASP A 112 -9.38 -7.98 23.50
C ASP A 112 -9.76 -9.47 23.58
N VAL A 113 -10.98 -9.78 24.01
CA VAL A 113 -11.52 -11.14 24.17
C VAL A 113 -12.38 -11.59 22.97
N SER A 114 -12.28 -12.86 22.61
CA SER A 114 -13.07 -13.47 21.52
C SER A 114 -14.47 -13.76 22.00
N GLU A 115 -15.41 -13.94 21.07
CA GLU A 115 -16.78 -14.35 21.40
C GLU A 115 -16.79 -15.57 22.33
N THR A 116 -15.98 -16.59 22.03
CA THR A 116 -15.89 -17.79 22.88
C THR A 116 -15.34 -17.48 24.28
N GLU A 117 -14.33 -16.62 24.39
CA GLU A 117 -13.79 -16.18 25.69
C GLU A 117 -14.82 -15.36 26.46
N CYS A 118 -15.51 -14.44 25.79
CA CYS A 118 -16.57 -13.60 26.36
C CYS A 118 -17.70 -14.43 26.95
N LEU A 119 -18.25 -15.36 26.15
CA LEU A 119 -19.30 -16.27 26.60
C LEU A 119 -18.81 -17.19 27.73
N GLY A 120 -17.52 -17.58 27.71
CA GLY A 120 -16.88 -18.35 28.78
C GLY A 120 -16.73 -17.59 30.11
N LEU A 121 -16.67 -16.26 30.05
CA LEU A 121 -16.70 -15.36 31.22
C LEU A 121 -18.12 -15.05 31.71
N SER A 122 -19.13 -15.74 31.17
CA SER A 122 -20.55 -15.42 31.37
C SER A 122 -20.94 -14.03 30.88
N GLY A 123 -20.20 -13.51 29.90
CA GLY A 123 -20.53 -12.27 29.20
C GLY A 123 -21.53 -12.45 28.08
N THR A 124 -22.09 -11.33 27.66
CA THR A 124 -22.88 -11.13 26.46
C THR A 124 -22.00 -10.54 25.36
N TRP A 125 -21.89 -11.25 24.26
CA TRP A 125 -21.25 -10.75 23.05
C TRP A 125 -22.25 -9.96 22.21
N ASN A 126 -21.90 -8.73 21.83
CA ASN A 126 -22.72 -7.93 20.93
C ASN A 126 -22.12 -7.93 19.50
N PRO A 127 -22.67 -8.71 18.54
CA PRO A 127 -22.19 -8.71 17.16
C PRO A 127 -22.64 -7.48 16.37
N ASP A 128 -23.72 -6.81 16.79
CA ASP A 128 -24.31 -5.65 16.09
C ASP A 128 -23.49 -4.37 16.34
N ALA A 129 -22.67 -4.36 17.38
CA ALA A 129 -21.72 -3.31 17.71
C ALA A 129 -20.60 -3.15 16.67
N TRP A 130 -19.93 -4.26 16.34
CA TRP A 130 -18.89 -4.42 15.32
C TRP A 130 -18.31 -5.84 15.35
N ASN A 131 -18.01 -6.39 14.18
CA ASN A 131 -17.45 -7.74 14.06
C ASN A 131 -15.94 -7.78 14.40
N SER A 132 -15.49 -8.95 14.88
CA SER A 132 -14.07 -9.20 15.15
C SER A 132 -13.22 -8.99 13.90
N ASN A 133 -12.25 -8.09 13.99
CA ASN A 133 -11.32 -7.90 12.89
C ASN A 133 -10.39 -9.09 12.71
N PRO A 134 -10.06 -9.45 11.45
CA PRO A 134 -9.09 -10.49 11.16
C PRO A 134 -7.76 -10.17 11.84
N VAL A 135 -7.20 -11.15 12.55
CA VAL A 135 -5.82 -11.09 13.06
C VAL A 135 -4.87 -10.86 11.88
N THR A 136 -3.75 -10.17 12.11
CA THR A 136 -2.71 -10.02 11.10
C THR A 136 -2.30 -11.39 10.54
N ARG A 137 -2.42 -11.55 9.22
CA ARG A 137 -2.07 -12.75 8.45
C ARG A 137 -1.09 -12.40 7.34
N ILE A 138 -0.43 -13.43 6.81
CA ILE A 138 0.47 -13.31 5.65
C ILE A 138 -0.16 -14.12 4.51
N HIS A 139 -0.41 -13.46 3.39
CA HIS A 139 -0.86 -14.08 2.16
C HIS A 139 0.29 -14.80 1.45
N SER A 140 -0.01 -15.73 0.52
CA SER A 140 1.01 -16.48 -0.24
C SER A 140 1.98 -15.59 -1.03
N THR A 141 1.57 -14.36 -1.35
CA THR A 141 2.37 -13.33 -2.02
C THR A 141 3.33 -12.59 -1.07
N GLY A 142 3.33 -12.93 0.22
CA GLY A 142 4.12 -12.26 1.26
C GLY A 142 3.46 -11.00 1.83
N LEU A 143 2.27 -10.62 1.35
CA LEU A 143 1.54 -9.46 1.89
C LEU A 143 0.98 -9.73 3.28
N ARG A 144 1.21 -8.78 4.17
CA ARG A 144 0.54 -8.72 5.48
C ARG A 144 -0.80 -8.01 5.34
N TYR A 145 -1.82 -8.52 6.03
CA TYR A 145 -3.15 -7.91 6.07
C TYR A 145 -3.88 -8.28 7.37
N GLY A 146 -4.91 -7.52 7.70
CA GLY A 146 -5.66 -7.68 8.95
C GLY A 146 -5.16 -6.72 10.02
N TRP A 147 -5.88 -6.69 11.13
CA TRP A 147 -5.70 -5.67 12.15
C TRP A 147 -4.34 -5.86 12.83
N ASN A 148 -3.54 -4.80 12.81
CA ASN A 148 -2.17 -4.75 13.32
C ASN A 148 -2.04 -3.65 14.40
N GLY A 149 -3.18 -3.17 14.90
CA GLY A 149 -3.30 -2.16 15.95
C GLY A 149 -2.97 -2.67 17.36
N PRO A 150 -3.18 -1.88 18.42
CA PRO A 150 -4.01 -0.67 18.46
C PRO A 150 -3.42 0.51 17.69
N TYR A 151 -4.28 1.31 17.05
CA TYR A 151 -3.93 2.51 16.28
C TYR A 151 -4.14 3.81 17.08
N LEU A 152 -5.05 3.78 18.05
CA LEU A 152 -5.24 4.80 19.09
C LEU A 152 -4.84 4.22 20.44
N ASN A 153 -4.00 4.96 21.17
CA ASN A 153 -3.64 4.63 22.54
C ASN A 153 -4.54 5.38 23.50
N ILE A 154 -5.22 4.64 24.37
CA ILE A 154 -6.01 5.19 25.48
C ILE A 154 -5.43 4.72 26.81
N SER A 155 -5.66 5.50 27.87
CA SER A 155 -5.22 5.15 29.23
C SER A 155 -6.28 4.40 30.05
N GLY A 156 -7.53 4.37 29.58
CA GLY A 156 -8.68 3.77 30.25
C GLY A 156 -9.13 2.44 29.63
N ASN A 157 -10.26 1.93 30.09
CA ASN A 157 -10.89 0.75 29.51
C ASN A 157 -11.64 1.14 28.21
N PRO A 158 -11.42 0.48 27.07
CA PRO A 158 -12.14 0.76 25.82
C PRO A 158 -13.66 0.61 25.91
N ALA A 159 -14.18 -0.14 26.89
CA ALA A 159 -15.61 -0.29 27.14
C ALA A 159 -16.22 0.90 27.92
N ASP A 160 -15.40 1.79 28.49
CA ASP A 160 -15.92 2.97 29.17
C ASP A 160 -16.49 3.97 28.16
N GLU A 161 -17.69 4.48 28.40
CA GLU A 161 -18.37 5.47 27.53
C GLU A 161 -17.55 6.76 27.32
N TYR A 162 -16.59 7.02 28.21
CA TYR A 162 -15.71 8.18 28.20
C TYR A 162 -14.25 7.85 27.81
N ALA A 163 -13.98 6.66 27.27
CA ALA A 163 -12.60 6.20 27.00
C ALA A 163 -11.83 7.11 26.03
N PHE A 164 -12.52 7.73 25.07
CA PHE A 164 -11.92 8.64 24.09
C PHE A 164 -12.84 9.80 23.67
N THR A 165 -13.33 10.59 24.63
CA THR A 165 -14.22 11.73 24.37
C THR A 165 -13.56 12.88 23.61
N ASP A 166 -14.28 13.95 23.32
CA ASP A 166 -13.69 15.24 22.92
C ASP A 166 -13.22 16.04 24.16
N GLY A 167 -12.75 17.27 23.98
CA GLY A 167 -12.36 18.14 25.09
C GLY A 167 -13.53 18.64 25.94
N TRP A 168 -14.75 18.57 25.41
CA TRP A 168 -15.98 18.97 26.11
C TRP A 168 -16.51 17.86 27.01
N GLY A 169 -16.10 16.62 26.76
CA GLY A 169 -16.46 15.45 27.56
C GLY A 169 -17.86 14.96 27.23
N ARG A 170 -18.29 15.07 25.97
CA ARG A 170 -19.54 14.46 25.53
C ARG A 170 -19.39 12.95 25.64
N GLU A 171 -20.27 12.32 26.41
CA GLU A 171 -20.31 10.87 26.58
C GLU A 171 -21.07 10.22 25.41
N ALA A 172 -20.95 8.89 25.32
CA ALA A 172 -21.72 8.08 24.39
C ALA A 172 -23.23 8.37 24.53
N LYS A 173 -23.95 8.50 23.41
CA LYS A 173 -25.40 8.71 23.41
C LYS A 173 -26.06 7.70 22.50
N GLY A 174 -27.29 7.29 22.84
CA GLY A 174 -28.10 6.53 21.89
C GLY A 174 -28.54 7.43 20.74
N TYR A 175 -28.61 6.88 19.54
CA TYR A 175 -28.97 7.64 18.34
C TYR A 175 -29.72 6.79 17.30
N CYS A 176 -30.41 7.44 16.37
CA CYS A 176 -31.06 6.76 15.23
C CYS A 176 -30.01 6.34 14.15
N GLU A 177 -30.35 6.38 12.86
CA GLU A 177 -29.40 6.13 11.76
C GLU A 177 -28.14 7.02 11.81
N THR A 178 -28.25 8.23 12.37
CA THR A 178 -27.12 9.16 12.55
C THR A 178 -27.08 9.70 13.96
N SER A 179 -25.89 10.05 14.47
CA SER A 179 -25.69 10.57 15.84
C SER A 179 -26.21 11.99 16.08
N ILE A 180 -27.03 12.52 15.17
CA ILE A 180 -27.76 13.80 15.28
C ILE A 180 -29.04 13.61 16.10
N ASP A 181 -29.82 12.56 15.80
CA ASP A 181 -31.10 12.30 16.45
C ASP A 181 -30.91 11.39 17.66
N THR A 182 -30.81 11.98 18.85
CA THR A 182 -30.59 11.26 20.11
C THR A 182 -31.87 10.99 20.90
N ASP A 183 -33.04 11.16 20.28
CA ASP A 183 -34.34 10.86 20.88
C ASP A 183 -34.90 9.56 20.30
N GLN A 184 -35.01 8.52 21.13
CA GLN A 184 -35.54 7.22 20.72
C GLN A 184 -36.97 7.33 20.17
N GLY A 185 -37.77 8.30 20.63
CA GLY A 185 -39.13 8.52 20.14
C GLY A 185 -39.20 9.13 18.74
N ALA A 186 -38.08 9.64 18.21
CA ALA A 186 -37.98 10.20 16.87
C ALA A 186 -37.57 9.16 15.81
N CYS A 187 -37.10 7.98 16.22
CA CYS A 187 -36.64 6.93 15.31
C CYS A 187 -37.74 5.89 15.00
N ASP A 188 -37.60 5.18 13.89
CA ASP A 188 -38.17 3.84 13.81
C ASP A 188 -37.39 2.93 14.79
N VAL A 189 -38.09 2.05 15.49
CA VAL A 189 -37.52 1.24 16.59
C VAL A 189 -36.44 0.27 16.10
N SER A 190 -36.37 -0.03 14.80
CA SER A 190 -35.31 -0.84 14.19
C SER A 190 -33.99 -0.11 14.03
N ASP A 191 -34.00 1.23 14.04
CA ASP A 191 -32.83 2.04 13.65
C ASP A 191 -32.13 2.66 14.86
N TRP A 192 -32.64 2.39 16.07
CA TRP A 192 -32.10 2.90 17.31
C TRP A 192 -30.85 2.12 17.74
N ILE A 193 -29.71 2.81 17.77
CA ILE A 193 -28.48 2.37 18.39
C ILE A 193 -28.48 2.89 19.84
N GLY A 194 -28.58 1.98 20.80
CA GLY A 194 -28.55 2.35 22.23
C GLY A 194 -27.18 2.85 22.68
N VAL A 195 -27.13 3.57 23.81
CA VAL A 195 -25.88 4.12 24.41
C VAL A 195 -24.79 3.06 24.57
N ALA A 196 -25.17 1.86 25.04
CA ALA A 196 -24.25 0.74 25.22
C ALA A 196 -23.58 0.26 23.90
N ASN A 197 -24.15 0.64 22.76
CA ASN A 197 -23.67 0.28 21.43
C ASN A 197 -23.02 1.48 20.71
N ASP A 198 -22.95 2.65 21.34
CA ASP A 198 -22.22 3.80 20.80
C ASP A 198 -20.73 3.67 21.12
N HIS A 199 -20.00 3.16 20.14
CA HIS A 199 -18.55 2.94 20.20
C HIS A 199 -17.74 4.12 19.64
N ASN A 200 -18.35 5.31 19.61
CA ASN A 200 -17.72 6.55 19.15
C ASN A 200 -17.43 7.52 20.29
N TYR A 201 -17.67 7.15 21.55
CA TYR A 201 -17.27 7.94 22.73
C TYR A 201 -17.77 9.40 22.68
N GLY A 202 -19.01 9.60 22.21
CA GLY A 202 -19.65 10.90 22.12
C GLY A 202 -19.30 11.74 20.88
N TRP A 203 -18.35 11.29 20.05
CA TRP A 203 -18.08 11.88 18.74
C TRP A 203 -19.22 11.56 17.77
N TYR A 204 -19.61 12.54 16.94
CA TYR A 204 -20.36 12.22 15.73
C TYR A 204 -19.44 11.48 14.77
N PHE A 205 -19.87 10.30 14.35
CA PHE A 205 -19.11 9.43 13.45
C PHE A 205 -20.07 8.88 12.40
N ASN A 206 -19.83 9.20 11.14
CA ASN A 206 -20.69 8.77 10.05
C ASN A 206 -19.88 8.42 8.81
N GLN A 207 -19.95 7.15 8.40
CA GLN A 207 -19.48 6.70 7.11
C GLN A 207 -20.57 6.99 6.08
N LEU A 208 -20.33 7.97 5.21
CA LEU A 208 -21.25 8.22 4.09
C LEU A 208 -21.22 7.02 3.11
N PRO A 209 -22.27 6.86 2.27
CA PRO A 209 -22.48 5.65 1.47
C PRO A 209 -21.25 5.14 0.73
N LEU A 210 -21.21 3.81 0.53
CA LEU A 210 -20.12 3.01 -0.04
C LEU A 210 -19.50 3.53 -1.35
N GLU A 211 -20.20 4.40 -2.07
CA GLU A 211 -19.75 5.02 -3.32
C GLU A 211 -18.72 6.12 -3.10
N GLU A 212 -18.92 7.00 -2.11
CA GLU A 212 -18.01 8.13 -1.87
C GLU A 212 -16.81 7.76 -1.00
N LYS A 213 -16.96 6.71 -0.17
CA LYS A 213 -15.88 6.17 0.68
C LYS A 213 -15.26 7.26 1.57
N THR A 214 -16.11 8.11 2.15
CA THR A 214 -15.74 9.24 3.01
C THR A 214 -16.16 8.97 4.46
N LEU A 215 -15.52 9.66 5.39
CA LEU A 215 -15.84 9.57 6.81
C LEU A 215 -15.88 10.97 7.43
N THR A 216 -17.03 11.25 8.02
CA THR A 216 -17.33 12.48 8.76
C THR A 216 -17.14 12.20 10.25
N ILE A 217 -16.35 13.05 10.90
CA ILE A 217 -16.12 13.01 12.34
C ILE A 217 -16.21 14.42 12.87
N LEU A 218 -17.02 14.67 13.90
CA LEU A 218 -17.08 15.97 14.56
C LEU A 218 -17.42 15.87 16.05
N SER A 219 -17.07 16.94 16.75
CA SER A 219 -17.43 17.26 18.14
C SER A 219 -18.51 18.33 18.13
N TYR A 220 -19.47 18.22 19.05
CA TYR A 220 -20.62 19.10 19.15
C TYR A 220 -20.39 20.35 20.01
N GLY A 221 -19.13 20.78 20.12
CA GLY A 221 -18.79 21.97 20.89
C GLY A 221 -19.19 21.90 22.37
N LYS A 222 -19.26 23.08 22.97
CA LYS A 222 -19.56 23.31 24.40
C LYS A 222 -21.03 23.04 24.74
N ASP A 223 -21.94 23.33 23.82
CA ASP A 223 -23.39 23.15 24.02
C ASP A 223 -23.82 21.68 23.85
N GLN A 224 -22.97 20.85 23.24
CA GLN A 224 -23.19 19.43 22.96
C GLN A 224 -24.35 19.16 22.00
N ILE A 225 -24.75 20.17 21.22
CA ILE A 225 -25.86 20.15 20.28
C ILE A 225 -25.28 20.27 18.86
N SER A 226 -25.89 19.59 17.89
CA SER A 226 -25.47 19.77 16.49
C SER A 226 -25.82 21.15 15.98
N GLY A 227 -24.84 21.82 15.38
CA GLY A 227 -25.05 23.05 14.61
C GLY A 227 -23.91 24.04 14.73
N ASP A 228 -24.21 25.26 14.30
CA ASP A 228 -23.23 26.37 14.28
C ASP A 228 -23.07 27.05 15.67
N GLY A 229 -23.87 26.65 16.67
CA GLY A 229 -23.85 27.21 18.02
C GLY A 229 -24.25 28.69 18.11
N ASP A 230 -24.42 29.19 19.34
CA ASP A 230 -24.65 30.62 19.61
C ASP A 230 -23.33 31.42 19.76
N ASP A 231 -22.22 30.73 20.04
CA ASP A 231 -20.88 31.30 20.16
C ASP A 231 -19.78 30.42 19.52
N TYR A 232 -18.55 30.91 19.53
CA TYR A 232 -17.40 30.26 18.90
C TYR A 232 -17.10 28.84 19.43
N TYR A 233 -17.37 28.58 20.71
CA TYR A 233 -17.10 27.28 21.34
C TYR A 233 -18.32 26.37 21.32
N ASP A 234 -19.52 26.91 21.14
CA ASP A 234 -20.76 26.15 20.93
C ASP A 234 -20.81 25.53 19.53
N ALA A 235 -20.14 26.13 18.54
CA ALA A 235 -20.11 25.58 17.19
C ALA A 235 -19.46 24.18 17.08
N ASP A 236 -20.02 23.34 16.22
CA ASP A 236 -19.47 22.03 15.86
C ASP A 236 -18.04 22.13 15.30
N TYR A 237 -17.17 21.21 15.70
CA TYR A 237 -15.79 21.13 15.25
C TYR A 237 -15.43 19.77 14.62
N PRO A 238 -14.84 19.74 13.41
CA PRO A 238 -14.57 20.89 12.55
C PRO A 238 -15.85 21.36 11.86
N SER A 239 -15.87 22.65 11.49
CA SER A 239 -17.01 23.28 10.81
C SER A 239 -17.47 22.46 9.59
N PRO A 240 -18.75 22.51 9.18
CA PRO A 240 -19.26 21.76 8.03
C PRO A 240 -18.46 21.95 6.72
N ALA A 241 -17.90 23.14 6.49
CA ALA A 241 -17.07 23.42 5.31
C ALA A 241 -15.74 22.63 5.26
N SER A 242 -15.28 22.11 6.40
CA SER A 242 -14.06 21.31 6.52
C SER A 242 -14.32 19.81 6.47
N GLN A 243 -15.59 19.40 6.37
CA GLN A 243 -15.99 18.00 6.22
C GLN A 243 -15.92 17.54 4.75
N PRO A 244 -15.89 16.22 4.51
CA PRO A 244 -15.61 15.16 5.47
C PRO A 244 -14.14 15.19 5.93
N VAL A 245 -13.86 14.79 7.17
CA VAL A 245 -12.51 14.70 7.73
C VAL A 245 -11.65 13.76 6.88
N VAL A 246 -12.17 12.59 6.50
CA VAL A 246 -11.46 11.66 5.61
C VAL A 246 -12.20 11.57 4.28
N ARG A 247 -11.53 11.94 3.20
CA ARG A 247 -12.08 11.86 1.84
C ARG A 247 -11.61 10.58 1.16
N GLY A 248 -12.37 10.07 0.18
CA GLY A 248 -11.96 8.91 -0.62
C GLY A 248 -10.55 9.08 -1.22
N ASN A 249 -10.23 10.26 -1.74
CA ASN A 249 -8.89 10.56 -2.30
C ASN A 249 -7.77 10.67 -1.25
N ASP A 250 -8.07 10.65 0.05
CA ASP A 250 -7.06 10.64 1.11
C ASP A 250 -6.53 9.23 1.38
N TRP A 251 -7.30 8.19 1.03
CA TRP A 251 -6.95 6.80 1.33
C TRP A 251 -7.08 5.83 0.15
N LEU A 252 -7.67 6.26 -0.96
CA LEU A 252 -7.70 5.52 -2.20
C LEU A 252 -6.66 6.07 -3.18
N VAL A 253 -6.01 5.17 -3.89
CA VAL A 253 -5.01 5.43 -4.91
C VAL A 253 -5.62 5.16 -6.27
N ASN A 254 -5.57 6.16 -7.14
CA ASN A 254 -6.08 6.06 -8.49
C ASN A 254 -5.11 5.26 -9.37
N ILE A 255 -5.56 4.12 -9.86
CA ILE A 255 -4.84 3.21 -10.76
C ILE A 255 -5.43 3.19 -12.17
N SER A 256 -6.40 4.05 -12.50
CA SER A 256 -7.01 4.13 -13.84
C SER A 256 -6.00 4.49 -14.91
N GLY A 257 -5.00 5.28 -14.53
CA GLY A 257 -3.84 5.57 -15.35
C GLY A 257 -3.00 4.33 -15.66
N GLY A 258 -3.15 3.22 -14.96
CA GLY A 258 -2.33 2.03 -15.17
C GLY A 258 -0.95 2.10 -14.52
N ILE A 259 -0.37 0.93 -14.28
CA ILE A 259 0.91 0.76 -13.60
C ILE A 259 1.99 0.42 -14.63
N SER A 260 3.12 1.13 -14.54
CA SER A 260 4.26 0.95 -15.44
C SER A 260 5.29 0.01 -14.84
N VAL A 261 5.76 -0.93 -15.65
CA VAL A 261 6.79 -1.90 -15.30
C VAL A 261 7.93 -1.79 -16.30
N SER A 262 9.14 -1.57 -15.80
CA SER A 262 10.36 -1.56 -16.59
C SER A 262 11.06 -2.90 -16.48
N PHE A 263 11.19 -3.57 -17.61
CA PHE A 263 11.90 -4.84 -17.71
C PHE A 263 13.39 -4.57 -17.91
N LEU A 264 14.22 -5.04 -16.99
CA LEU A 264 15.67 -5.14 -17.18
C LEU A 264 15.97 -6.52 -17.75
N LYS A 265 15.97 -6.63 -19.08
CA LYS A 265 16.40 -7.88 -19.71
C LYS A 265 17.91 -8.03 -19.46
N PRO A 266 18.41 -9.13 -18.85
CA PRO A 266 19.83 -9.42 -18.91
C PRO A 266 20.21 -9.48 -20.39
N GLY A 267 21.37 -8.93 -20.75
CA GLY A 267 21.86 -8.83 -22.12
C GLY A 267 22.14 -10.17 -22.80
N VAL A 268 21.19 -11.10 -22.82
CA VAL A 268 21.02 -12.00 -23.94
C VAL A 268 20.55 -11.13 -25.09
N GLU A 269 21.57 -10.54 -25.73
CA GLU A 269 21.59 -10.23 -27.14
C GLU A 269 20.74 -11.29 -27.83
N TYR A 270 19.81 -10.84 -28.65
CA TYR A 270 19.36 -11.73 -29.69
C TYR A 270 20.62 -12.20 -30.39
N LEU A 271 20.92 -13.49 -30.24
CA LEU A 271 21.54 -14.32 -31.25
C LEU A 271 21.14 -13.71 -32.60
N SER A 272 22.02 -12.90 -33.19
CA SER A 272 21.93 -12.71 -34.63
C SER A 272 22.28 -14.07 -35.18
N MET A 273 21.25 -14.87 -35.39
CA MET A 273 21.41 -16.21 -35.92
C MET A 273 21.83 -16.17 -37.40
N PHE A 274 21.66 -15.00 -38.02
CA PHE A 274 22.35 -14.66 -39.26
C PHE A 274 23.80 -14.35 -38.94
N SER A 275 24.67 -15.08 -39.63
CA SER A 275 26.09 -14.79 -39.67
C SER A 275 26.26 -13.40 -40.26
N ARG A 276 26.83 -12.47 -39.51
CA ARG A 276 27.04 -11.09 -39.93
C ARG A 276 28.08 -10.40 -39.08
N CYS A 277 28.77 -9.45 -39.69
CA CYS A 277 29.59 -8.50 -38.96
C CYS A 277 28.74 -7.36 -38.38
N SER A 278 29.17 -6.78 -37.27
CA SER A 278 28.65 -5.50 -36.77
C SER A 278 28.84 -4.34 -37.75
N ASP A 279 29.82 -4.45 -38.66
CA ASP A 279 29.97 -3.59 -39.83
C ASP A 279 29.35 -4.27 -41.07
N PRO A 280 28.25 -3.73 -41.64
CA PRO A 280 27.56 -4.36 -42.76
C PRO A 280 28.37 -4.37 -44.06
N GLN A 281 29.50 -3.66 -44.15
CA GLN A 281 30.36 -3.70 -45.33
C GLN A 281 31.28 -4.92 -45.38
N LYS A 282 31.43 -5.63 -44.26
CA LYS A 282 32.30 -6.79 -44.14
C LYS A 282 31.49 -8.08 -44.22
N THR A 283 31.87 -8.96 -45.14
CA THR A 283 31.09 -10.17 -45.46
C THR A 283 31.73 -11.48 -45.02
N SER A 284 32.96 -11.47 -44.51
CA SER A 284 33.59 -12.62 -43.88
C SER A 284 34.02 -12.30 -42.44
N ARG A 285 34.14 -13.34 -41.62
CA ARG A 285 34.60 -13.25 -40.24
C ARG A 285 36.03 -12.74 -40.16
N ASP A 286 36.93 -13.27 -40.97
CA ASP A 286 38.34 -12.85 -41.04
C ASP A 286 38.49 -11.36 -41.35
N GLU A 287 37.62 -10.81 -42.20
CA GLU A 287 37.61 -9.37 -42.49
C GLU A 287 37.00 -8.58 -41.32
N CYS A 288 36.05 -9.16 -40.59
CA CYS A 288 35.31 -8.54 -39.50
C CYS A 288 36.13 -8.36 -38.23
N GLU A 289 36.76 -9.43 -37.76
CA GLU A 289 37.42 -9.48 -36.46
C GLU A 289 38.56 -8.47 -36.41
N GLU A 290 38.54 -7.63 -35.36
CA GLU A 290 39.35 -6.41 -35.17
C GLU A 290 39.00 -5.24 -36.12
N PRO A 291 38.26 -4.20 -35.69
CA PRO A 291 37.71 -3.90 -34.35
C PRO A 291 36.25 -4.33 -34.17
N ASN A 292 35.66 -5.04 -35.14
CA ASN A 292 34.24 -5.35 -35.16
C ASN A 292 33.94 -6.71 -34.53
N LEU A 293 32.72 -6.87 -34.03
CA LEU A 293 32.20 -8.15 -33.55
C LEU A 293 31.50 -8.91 -34.67
N TRP A 294 31.82 -10.20 -34.81
CA TRP A 294 31.09 -11.14 -35.65
C TRP A 294 29.97 -11.83 -34.85
N TYR A 295 28.81 -12.00 -35.46
CA TYR A 295 27.71 -12.77 -34.90
C TYR A 295 27.40 -13.93 -35.83
N GLY A 296 27.00 -15.09 -35.28
CA GLY A 296 26.53 -16.27 -36.02
C GLY A 296 27.61 -17.33 -36.26
N GLY A 297 27.16 -18.54 -36.60
CA GLY A 297 28.02 -19.72 -36.70
C GLY A 297 28.82 -19.83 -37.99
N CYS A 298 28.36 -19.25 -39.10
CA CYS A 298 29.10 -19.26 -40.37
C CYS A 298 30.19 -18.17 -40.35
N ASP A 299 31.31 -18.44 -41.00
CA ASP A 299 32.37 -17.46 -41.28
C ASP A 299 32.03 -16.50 -42.44
N ILE A 300 30.93 -16.73 -43.17
CA ILE A 300 30.42 -15.87 -44.24
C ILE A 300 29.07 -15.27 -43.85
N ALA A 301 28.87 -13.99 -44.19
CA ALA A 301 27.67 -13.27 -43.87
C ALA A 301 26.45 -13.76 -44.68
N GLY A 302 25.27 -13.72 -44.06
CA GLY A 302 23.99 -14.07 -44.69
C GLY A 302 23.52 -15.51 -44.45
N PHE A 303 24.40 -16.39 -43.95
CA PHE A 303 24.05 -17.78 -43.64
C PHE A 303 23.56 -17.94 -42.20
N TYR A 304 22.62 -18.86 -42.01
CA TYR A 304 21.95 -19.06 -40.72
C TYR A 304 21.84 -20.53 -40.29
N ASN A 305 22.39 -21.45 -41.09
CA ASN A 305 22.58 -22.85 -40.70
C ASN A 305 23.82 -23.45 -41.35
N LYS A 306 24.29 -24.53 -40.73
CA LYS A 306 25.48 -25.28 -41.15
C LYS A 306 25.39 -25.77 -42.59
N SER A 307 24.27 -26.39 -42.98
CA SER A 307 24.11 -26.97 -44.31
C SER A 307 24.24 -25.95 -45.44
N SER A 308 23.63 -24.78 -45.29
CA SER A 308 23.71 -23.71 -46.29
C SER A 308 25.08 -23.02 -46.30
N CYS A 309 25.68 -22.84 -45.13
CA CYS A 309 27.04 -22.28 -44.99
C CYS A 309 28.08 -23.18 -45.66
N GLU A 310 28.12 -24.46 -45.33
CA GLU A 310 29.11 -25.42 -45.86
C GLU A 310 28.83 -25.81 -47.32
N ALA A 311 27.62 -25.59 -47.82
CA ALA A 311 27.32 -25.71 -49.25
C ALA A 311 27.96 -24.57 -50.08
N HIS A 312 28.32 -23.46 -49.43
CA HIS A 312 29.12 -22.42 -50.06
C HIS A 312 30.58 -22.88 -50.18
N THR A 313 31.24 -22.54 -51.29
CA THR A 313 32.57 -23.07 -51.64
C THR A 313 33.69 -22.75 -50.63
N THR A 314 33.45 -21.77 -49.76
CA THR A 314 34.42 -21.23 -48.79
C THR A 314 33.84 -21.12 -47.38
N GLY A 315 32.59 -21.57 -47.16
CA GLY A 315 31.93 -21.40 -45.87
C GLY A 315 32.32 -22.49 -44.87
N SER A 316 32.65 -22.08 -43.65
CA SER A 316 32.88 -22.92 -42.49
C SER A 316 31.92 -22.55 -41.36
N TRP A 317 31.41 -23.57 -40.66
CA TRP A 317 30.44 -23.40 -39.59
C TRP A 317 31.00 -23.86 -38.25
N SER A 318 30.86 -22.99 -37.25
CA SER A 318 31.20 -23.27 -35.85
C SER A 318 29.95 -23.23 -34.97
N ASN A 319 29.76 -24.27 -34.15
CA ASN A 319 28.58 -24.36 -33.29
C ASN A 319 28.56 -23.35 -32.14
N CYS A 320 29.70 -22.76 -31.78
CA CYS A 320 29.85 -21.79 -30.70
C CYS A 320 30.47 -20.48 -31.21
N SER A 321 30.17 -19.37 -30.53
CA SER A 321 30.64 -18.02 -30.92
C SER A 321 32.12 -17.75 -30.70
N ASP A 322 32.86 -18.66 -30.09
CA ASP A 322 34.32 -18.63 -29.98
C ASP A 322 35.04 -19.38 -31.10
N ASP A 323 34.32 -19.64 -32.20
CA ASP A 323 34.82 -20.40 -33.35
C ASP A 323 35.17 -21.86 -33.02
N THR A 324 34.47 -22.45 -32.06
CA THR A 324 34.66 -23.87 -31.72
C THR A 324 33.39 -24.70 -31.93
N ASP A 325 33.59 -25.98 -32.22
CA ASP A 325 32.52 -26.99 -32.29
C ASP A 325 32.29 -27.66 -30.94
N LYS A 326 31.99 -26.84 -29.91
CA LYS A 326 31.59 -27.32 -28.59
C LYS A 326 30.12 -27.71 -28.56
N ASN A 327 29.76 -28.61 -27.64
CA ASN A 327 28.35 -28.79 -27.27
C ASN A 327 27.83 -27.53 -26.52
N LYS A 328 26.51 -27.45 -26.33
CA LYS A 328 25.86 -26.30 -25.69
C LYS A 328 26.38 -26.01 -24.28
N GLU A 329 26.58 -27.05 -23.47
CA GLU A 329 26.98 -26.90 -22.06
C GLU A 329 28.41 -26.34 -21.96
N ASP A 330 29.34 -26.86 -22.76
CA ASP A 330 30.72 -26.40 -22.82
C ASP A 330 30.83 -24.98 -23.40
N CYS A 331 30.03 -24.67 -24.43
CA CYS A 331 29.98 -23.34 -25.03
C CYS A 331 29.49 -22.28 -24.03
N HIS A 332 28.37 -22.55 -23.34
CA HIS A 332 27.81 -21.65 -22.35
C HIS A 332 28.69 -21.54 -21.10
N SER A 333 29.32 -22.63 -20.65
CA SER A 333 30.23 -22.62 -19.50
C SER A 333 31.46 -21.75 -19.74
N ALA A 334 31.88 -21.60 -21.00
CA ALA A 334 32.94 -20.69 -21.41
C ALA A 334 32.48 -19.23 -21.61
N GLY A 335 31.18 -18.93 -21.38
CA GLY A 335 30.61 -17.59 -21.54
C GLY A 335 30.30 -17.20 -22.98
N PHE A 336 30.30 -18.16 -23.90
CA PHE A 336 30.03 -17.96 -25.32
C PHE A 336 28.61 -18.36 -25.69
N THR A 337 28.22 -17.99 -26.91
CA THR A 337 26.86 -18.21 -27.42
C THR A 337 26.82 -19.44 -28.31
N TYR A 338 25.94 -20.39 -28.01
CA TYR A 338 25.76 -21.62 -28.78
C TYR A 338 24.74 -21.43 -29.91
N TYR A 339 25.17 -21.70 -31.15
CA TYR A 339 24.35 -21.70 -32.36
C TYR A 339 23.87 -23.11 -32.75
N GLY A 340 24.55 -24.16 -32.25
CA GLY A 340 24.43 -25.52 -32.76
C GLY A 340 24.62 -25.55 -34.27
N GLN A 341 23.82 -26.32 -35.00
CA GLN A 341 23.89 -26.34 -36.47
C GLN A 341 23.01 -25.28 -37.16
N GLY A 342 22.50 -24.31 -36.38
CA GLY A 342 21.64 -23.23 -36.85
C GLY A 342 20.19 -23.66 -37.07
N TYR A 343 19.43 -22.88 -37.84
CA TYR A 343 17.96 -23.00 -37.91
C TYR A 343 17.40 -22.84 -39.32
N GLY A 344 16.09 -23.07 -39.48
CA GLY A 344 15.39 -22.87 -40.74
C GLY A 344 15.77 -23.91 -41.79
N CYS A 345 15.61 -23.56 -43.07
CA CYS A 345 15.83 -24.51 -44.14
C CYS A 345 17.31 -24.77 -44.43
N SER A 346 17.70 -26.03 -44.63
CA SER A 346 19.04 -26.42 -45.09
C SER A 346 19.42 -25.80 -46.45
N ASP A 347 18.42 -25.34 -47.21
CA ASP A 347 18.57 -24.49 -48.39
C ASP A 347 18.17 -23.05 -48.06
N GLN A 348 19.15 -22.14 -48.07
CA GLN A 348 18.96 -20.73 -47.70
C GLN A 348 17.97 -19.96 -48.57
N PHE A 349 17.69 -20.44 -49.79
CA PHE A 349 16.76 -19.76 -50.71
C PHE A 349 15.30 -20.04 -50.36
N LYS A 350 15.05 -20.92 -49.40
CA LYS A 350 13.72 -21.34 -48.96
C LYS A 350 13.44 -20.78 -47.57
N THR A 351 12.61 -19.74 -47.51
CA THR A 351 12.33 -18.98 -46.29
C THR A 351 11.11 -19.46 -45.52
N THR A 352 10.38 -20.47 -46.02
CA THR A 352 9.22 -21.05 -45.35
C THR A 352 9.40 -22.56 -45.18
N LYS A 353 8.79 -23.11 -44.13
CA LYS A 353 8.82 -24.55 -43.83
C LYS A 353 8.26 -25.36 -44.99
N THR A 354 7.12 -24.92 -45.51
CA THR A 354 6.43 -25.54 -46.65
C THR A 354 7.30 -25.58 -47.91
N ASP A 355 8.03 -24.51 -48.21
CA ASP A 355 8.93 -24.50 -49.37
C ASP A 355 10.15 -25.41 -49.14
N CYS A 356 10.62 -25.49 -47.89
CA CYS A 356 11.79 -26.27 -47.50
C CYS A 356 11.62 -27.77 -47.68
N GLU A 357 10.56 -28.35 -47.10
CA GLU A 357 10.36 -29.80 -46.87
C GLU A 357 10.27 -30.67 -48.15
N SER A 358 10.49 -30.10 -49.32
CA SER A 358 10.63 -30.84 -50.59
C SER A 358 11.74 -30.20 -51.46
N PRO A 359 13.00 -30.68 -51.47
CA PRO A 359 13.60 -31.85 -50.80
C PRO A 359 14.61 -31.51 -49.67
N ALA A 360 14.48 -30.36 -49.01
CA ALA A 360 15.43 -29.88 -48.00
C ALA A 360 14.94 -30.16 -46.57
N VAL A 361 15.84 -30.06 -45.59
CA VAL A 361 15.54 -30.31 -44.16
C VAL A 361 15.27 -28.98 -43.47
N TRP A 362 14.14 -28.90 -42.76
CA TRP A 362 13.82 -27.75 -41.92
C TRP A 362 14.24 -27.99 -40.47
N ARG A 363 15.00 -27.05 -39.90
CA ARG A 363 15.54 -27.14 -38.53
C ARG A 363 14.75 -26.23 -37.60
N ASN A 364 13.94 -26.85 -36.74
CA ASN A 364 13.24 -26.16 -35.66
C ASN A 364 14.07 -26.06 -34.37
N CYS A 365 15.07 -26.91 -34.22
CA CYS A 365 15.97 -27.06 -33.09
C CYS A 365 17.43 -26.85 -33.58
N SER A 366 18.38 -26.61 -32.68
CA SER A 366 19.81 -26.43 -33.02
C SER A 366 20.56 -27.72 -33.35
N ASP A 367 19.84 -28.82 -33.48
CA ASP A 367 20.32 -30.12 -33.89
C ASP A 367 20.50 -30.21 -35.42
N ASP A 368 20.67 -31.44 -35.93
CA ASP A 368 20.80 -31.74 -37.36
C ASP A 368 19.48 -31.64 -38.16
N GLY A 369 18.38 -31.22 -37.51
CA GLY A 369 17.05 -31.16 -38.09
C GLY A 369 16.27 -32.47 -37.98
N THR A 370 16.68 -33.37 -37.08
CA THR A 370 15.95 -34.60 -36.76
C THR A 370 14.89 -34.39 -35.69
N ILE A 371 15.02 -33.34 -34.87
CA ILE A 371 14.09 -32.98 -33.81
C ILE A 371 13.13 -31.88 -34.30
N ASP A 372 11.85 -32.20 -34.37
CA ASP A 372 10.80 -31.35 -34.94
C ASP A 372 9.82 -30.75 -33.90
N ASN A 373 10.06 -30.99 -32.61
CA ASN A 373 9.20 -30.50 -31.53
C ASN A 373 9.99 -29.92 -30.33
N GLU A 374 9.35 -28.96 -29.63
CA GLU A 374 9.99 -28.19 -28.56
C GLU A 374 10.40 -29.06 -27.37
N SER A 375 9.56 -30.04 -27.00
CA SER A 375 9.80 -30.90 -25.84
C SER A 375 11.07 -31.74 -26.01
N ASP A 376 11.22 -32.38 -27.16
CA ASP A 376 12.37 -33.23 -27.43
C ASP A 376 13.64 -32.38 -27.63
N CYS A 377 13.52 -31.19 -28.23
CA CYS A 377 14.64 -30.26 -28.38
C CYS A 377 15.21 -29.79 -27.04
N LEU A 378 14.32 -29.39 -26.12
CA LEU A 378 14.73 -28.97 -24.78
C LEU A 378 15.29 -30.15 -23.97
N SER A 379 14.74 -31.36 -24.16
CA SER A 379 15.20 -32.58 -23.49
C SER A 379 16.56 -33.06 -24.01
N ALA A 380 16.87 -32.80 -25.29
CA ALA A 380 18.16 -33.07 -25.91
C ALA A 380 19.25 -32.04 -25.55
N ASN A 381 18.96 -31.09 -24.66
CA ASN A 381 19.83 -29.97 -24.32
C ASN A 381 20.22 -29.12 -25.55
N GLU A 382 19.29 -28.87 -26.45
CA GLU A 382 19.49 -28.01 -27.63
C GLU A 382 18.72 -26.68 -27.47
N VAL A 383 18.74 -25.82 -28.48
CA VAL A 383 18.05 -24.52 -28.53
C VAL A 383 16.88 -24.62 -29.50
N TRP A 384 15.67 -24.36 -29.00
CA TRP A 384 14.45 -24.39 -29.82
C TRP A 384 14.19 -23.04 -30.51
N PHE A 385 14.21 -23.04 -31.84
CA PHE A 385 13.98 -21.87 -32.69
C PHE A 385 12.52 -21.71 -33.10
N GLY A 386 11.78 -22.81 -33.28
CA GLY A 386 10.36 -22.81 -33.68
C GLY A 386 10.13 -22.79 -35.19
N ASP A 387 8.88 -22.63 -35.63
CA ASP A 387 8.45 -22.81 -37.04
C ASP A 387 8.56 -21.56 -37.94
N LEU A 388 8.87 -20.39 -37.38
CA LEU A 388 8.87 -19.12 -38.13
C LEU A 388 10.26 -18.49 -38.09
N ILE A 389 10.91 -18.39 -39.25
CA ILE A 389 12.28 -17.84 -39.39
C ILE A 389 12.36 -16.36 -38.96
N PHE A 390 11.23 -15.64 -38.95
CA PHE A 390 11.19 -14.18 -38.77
C PHE A 390 10.08 -13.65 -37.86
N ALA A 391 9.33 -14.52 -37.17
CA ALA A 391 8.35 -14.02 -36.21
C ALA A 391 9.05 -13.79 -34.87
N PRO A 392 9.22 -12.54 -34.39
CA PRO A 392 9.70 -12.34 -33.04
C PRO A 392 8.76 -13.11 -32.11
N LYS A 393 9.29 -14.09 -31.37
CA LYS A 393 8.52 -14.86 -30.39
C LYS A 393 7.85 -13.85 -29.46
N SER A 394 6.58 -13.59 -29.71
CA SER A 394 5.79 -12.68 -28.91
C SER A 394 5.21 -13.50 -27.77
N LYS A 395 5.36 -13.00 -26.55
CA LYS A 395 4.72 -13.59 -25.37
C LYS A 395 3.61 -12.65 -24.95
N SER A 396 2.43 -13.21 -24.73
CA SER A 396 1.34 -12.47 -24.11
C SER A 396 1.49 -12.58 -22.60
N ILE A 397 1.47 -11.44 -21.93
CA ILE A 397 1.62 -11.32 -20.48
C ILE A 397 0.53 -10.43 -19.90
N CYS A 398 0.30 -10.52 -18.60
CA CYS A 398 -0.68 -9.74 -17.85
C CYS A 398 -0.10 -9.42 -16.48
N MET A 399 -0.66 -8.41 -15.81
CA MET A 399 -0.31 -8.06 -14.44
C MET A 399 -1.42 -8.54 -13.51
N LYS A 400 -1.04 -9.14 -12.38
CA LYS A 400 -1.93 -9.29 -11.22
C LYS A 400 -1.50 -8.36 -10.09
N ILE A 401 -2.46 -7.69 -9.49
CA ILE A 401 -2.29 -6.85 -8.30
C ILE A 401 -3.01 -7.53 -7.14
N TYR A 402 -2.27 -7.88 -6.10
CA TYR A 402 -2.81 -8.34 -4.83
C TYR A 402 -2.89 -7.15 -3.88
N TYR A 403 -4.09 -6.86 -3.39
CA TYR A 403 -4.36 -5.68 -2.57
C TYR A 403 -5.38 -6.02 -1.48
N ARG A 404 -5.48 -5.17 -0.46
CA ARG A 404 -6.51 -5.31 0.56
C ARG A 404 -7.82 -4.73 0.03
N ASN A 405 -8.83 -5.58 -0.13
CA ASN A 405 -10.15 -5.16 -0.56
C ASN A 405 -10.94 -4.52 0.59
N LEU A 406 -12.14 -4.03 0.31
CA LEU A 406 -12.97 -3.34 1.29
C LEU A 406 -13.51 -4.27 2.39
N ASN A 407 -13.37 -5.59 2.23
CA ASN A 407 -13.76 -6.59 3.22
C ASN A 407 -12.59 -7.01 4.11
N SER A 408 -11.46 -6.28 4.06
CA SER A 408 -10.24 -6.58 4.81
C SER A 408 -9.60 -7.94 4.48
N LEU A 409 -9.86 -8.44 3.28
CA LEU A 409 -9.22 -9.62 2.70
C LEU A 409 -8.30 -9.22 1.55
N ILE A 410 -7.46 -10.15 1.10
CA ILE A 410 -6.68 -9.93 -0.12
C ILE A 410 -7.58 -10.22 -1.33
N GLY A 411 -7.82 -9.20 -2.15
CA GLY A 411 -8.39 -9.35 -3.48
C GLY A 411 -7.30 -9.37 -4.55
N THR A 412 -7.63 -9.85 -5.74
CA THR A 412 -6.74 -9.88 -6.88
C THR A 412 -7.35 -9.11 -8.04
N LEU A 413 -6.61 -8.16 -8.61
CA LEU A 413 -6.97 -7.52 -9.86
C LEU A 413 -6.10 -8.02 -11.00
N VAL A 414 -6.69 -8.18 -12.18
CA VAL A 414 -6.03 -8.62 -13.40
C VAL A 414 -6.11 -7.51 -14.45
N SER A 415 -4.99 -7.19 -15.10
CA SER A 415 -4.96 -6.24 -16.21
C SER A 415 -5.35 -6.87 -17.54
N ASP A 416 -5.66 -6.03 -18.53
CA ASP A 416 -5.65 -6.46 -19.93
C ASP A 416 -4.30 -7.10 -20.33
N ALA A 417 -4.36 -8.04 -21.27
CA ALA A 417 -3.17 -8.66 -21.84
C ALA A 417 -2.29 -7.66 -22.60
N LYS A 418 -0.96 -7.85 -22.50
CA LYS A 418 0.06 -7.11 -23.25
C LYS A 418 0.97 -8.08 -23.96
N THR A 419 1.19 -7.81 -25.25
CA THR A 419 2.10 -8.59 -26.07
C THR A 419 3.50 -7.99 -26.01
N ILE A 420 4.48 -8.80 -25.62
CA ILE A 420 5.89 -8.44 -25.65
C ILE A 420 6.59 -9.21 -26.76
N SER A 421 7.15 -8.49 -27.74
CA SER A 421 8.21 -9.03 -28.59
C SER A 421 9.49 -9.11 -27.76
N ALA A 422 10.26 -10.17 -27.95
CA ALA A 422 11.48 -10.35 -27.18
C ALA A 422 12.63 -9.40 -27.63
N GLU A 423 12.48 -8.69 -28.76
CA GLU A 423 13.49 -7.76 -29.31
C GLU A 423 13.89 -6.63 -28.33
N SER A 424 15.20 -6.32 -28.38
CA SER A 424 16.08 -5.69 -27.38
C SER A 424 15.65 -4.37 -26.73
N GLY A 425 15.99 -4.22 -25.44
CA GLY A 425 16.05 -2.94 -24.71
C GLY A 425 15.38 -2.95 -23.34
N LEU A 426 15.66 -1.92 -22.52
CA LEU A 426 14.86 -1.60 -21.34
C LEU A 426 13.47 -1.16 -21.83
N LYS A 427 12.47 -2.01 -21.62
CA LYS A 427 11.11 -1.77 -22.11
C LYS A 427 10.21 -1.45 -20.93
N THR A 428 9.63 -0.26 -20.93
CA THR A 428 8.57 0.10 -19.98
C THR A 428 7.23 -0.27 -20.59
N ILE A 429 6.48 -1.13 -19.89
CA ILE A 429 5.15 -1.59 -20.28
C ILE A 429 4.16 -1.02 -19.28
N ARG A 430 3.08 -0.44 -19.79
CA ARG A 430 1.99 0.09 -18.97
C ARG A 430 0.81 -0.88 -19.00
N PHE A 431 0.42 -1.39 -17.84
CA PHE A 431 -0.74 -2.25 -17.66
C PHE A 431 -1.94 -1.42 -17.21
N THR A 432 -3.10 -1.65 -17.80
CA THR A 432 -4.32 -0.82 -17.65
C THR A 432 -5.55 -1.71 -17.56
N HIS A 433 -6.71 -1.11 -17.23
CA HIS A 433 -8.02 -1.78 -17.14
C HIS A 433 -7.99 -3.00 -16.22
N PHE A 434 -7.76 -2.73 -14.93
CA PHE A 434 -7.75 -3.76 -13.91
C PHE A 434 -9.18 -4.19 -13.58
N ARG A 435 -9.44 -5.49 -13.55
CA ARG A 435 -10.73 -6.11 -13.17
C ARG A 435 -10.53 -7.11 -12.06
N ASP A 436 -11.56 -7.39 -11.27
CA ASP A 436 -11.47 -8.42 -10.24
C ASP A 436 -11.28 -9.80 -10.88
N GLU A 437 -10.36 -10.61 -10.34
CA GLU A 437 -10.09 -11.97 -10.84
C GLU A 437 -11.27 -12.90 -10.60
N ASP A 438 -12.00 -12.71 -9.49
CA ASP A 438 -13.11 -13.58 -9.10
C ASP A 438 -14.40 -13.27 -9.88
N ASP A 439 -14.42 -12.16 -10.64
CA ASP A 439 -15.58 -11.71 -11.40
C ASP A 439 -15.13 -10.94 -12.66
N GLU A 440 -14.75 -11.66 -13.71
CA GLU A 440 -14.19 -11.08 -14.95
C GLU A 440 -15.18 -10.18 -15.72
N ASP A 441 -16.49 -10.26 -15.40
CA ASP A 441 -17.54 -9.39 -15.96
C ASP A 441 -17.67 -8.05 -15.20
N THR A 442 -16.80 -7.80 -14.20
CA THR A 442 -16.81 -6.56 -13.40
C THR A 442 -16.39 -5.32 -14.17
N GLU A 443 -16.93 -4.18 -13.71
CA GLU A 443 -16.45 -2.85 -14.08
C GLU A 443 -14.96 -2.69 -13.77
N ILE A 444 -14.29 -1.82 -14.54
CA ILE A 444 -12.88 -1.51 -14.34
C ILE A 444 -12.68 -0.89 -12.95
N VAL A 445 -11.76 -1.47 -12.19
CA VAL A 445 -11.35 -0.97 -10.88
C VAL A 445 -10.32 0.14 -11.05
N ASP A 446 -10.77 1.38 -10.89
CA ASP A 446 -9.93 2.58 -11.05
C ASP A 446 -9.25 3.04 -9.76
N LYS A 447 -9.69 2.54 -8.60
CA LYS A 447 -9.18 2.96 -7.28
C LYS A 447 -9.04 1.78 -6.34
N ILE A 448 -7.89 1.69 -5.67
CA ILE A 448 -7.62 0.72 -4.61
C ILE A 448 -7.18 1.42 -3.33
N PRO A 449 -7.37 0.83 -2.14
CA PRO A 449 -6.86 1.39 -0.89
C PRO A 449 -5.33 1.57 -0.92
N LEU A 450 -4.86 2.62 -0.25
CA LEU A 450 -3.44 2.83 -0.01
C LEU A 450 -2.86 1.70 0.84
N GLY A 451 -1.54 1.52 0.75
CA GLY A 451 -0.85 0.47 1.50
C GLY A 451 0.18 -0.29 0.67
N THR A 452 0.77 -1.32 1.28
CA THR A 452 1.68 -2.25 0.61
C THR A 452 0.91 -3.28 -0.21
N ILE A 453 0.96 -3.20 -1.53
CA ILE A 453 0.38 -4.19 -2.45
C ILE A 453 1.47 -5.13 -2.96
N ALA A 454 1.10 -6.24 -3.57
CA ALA A 454 2.04 -7.12 -4.27
C ALA A 454 1.65 -7.21 -5.73
N ILE A 455 2.64 -7.10 -6.61
CA ILE A 455 2.44 -7.07 -8.04
C ILE A 455 3.23 -8.21 -8.65
N GLY A 456 2.58 -9.00 -9.50
CA GLY A 456 3.25 -10.02 -10.30
C GLY A 456 2.93 -9.85 -11.79
N ILE A 457 3.90 -10.19 -12.64
CA ILE A 457 3.68 -10.35 -14.07
C ILE A 457 3.53 -11.83 -14.38
N TYR A 458 2.48 -12.18 -15.09
CA TYR A 458 2.08 -13.56 -15.38
C TYR A 458 1.95 -13.79 -16.89
N LYS A 459 2.02 -15.05 -17.30
CA LYS A 459 1.74 -15.44 -18.68
C LYS A 459 0.24 -15.30 -18.96
N HIS A 460 -0.09 -14.89 -20.18
CA HIS A 460 -1.45 -14.87 -20.68
C HIS A 460 -1.60 -15.90 -21.80
N ASN A 461 -2.59 -16.79 -21.70
CA ASN A 461 -2.76 -17.90 -22.66
C ASN A 461 -3.60 -17.52 -23.90
N GLY A 462 -4.09 -16.28 -23.96
CA GLY A 462 -4.95 -15.77 -25.03
C GLY A 462 -6.38 -15.52 -24.58
N SER A 463 -6.83 -16.21 -23.53
CA SER A 463 -8.15 -16.02 -22.92
C SER A 463 -8.07 -15.45 -21.51
N VAL A 464 -7.16 -15.97 -20.68
CA VAL A 464 -7.06 -15.62 -19.26
C VAL A 464 -5.61 -15.37 -18.83
N CYS A 465 -5.47 -14.60 -17.76
CA CYS A 465 -4.21 -14.40 -17.06
C CYS A 465 -3.90 -15.61 -16.17
N THR A 466 -2.89 -16.39 -16.55
CA THR A 466 -2.54 -17.64 -15.83
C THR A 466 -1.89 -17.36 -14.47
N ASN A 467 -1.65 -18.42 -13.68
CA ASN A 467 -0.89 -18.34 -12.42
C ASN A 467 0.63 -18.54 -12.62
N ASP A 468 1.08 -18.70 -13.86
CA ASP A 468 2.50 -18.82 -14.19
C ASP A 468 3.17 -17.46 -14.23
N LEU A 469 4.13 -17.22 -13.33
CA LEU A 469 4.93 -16.00 -13.34
C LEU A 469 5.80 -15.90 -14.60
N TYR A 470 6.00 -14.67 -15.06
CA TYR A 470 6.84 -14.32 -16.19
C TYR A 470 7.89 -13.27 -15.80
N PRO A 471 9.20 -13.56 -15.96
CA PRO A 471 9.79 -14.86 -16.26
C PRO A 471 9.57 -15.89 -15.14
N VAL A 472 9.75 -17.17 -15.46
CA VAL A 472 9.67 -18.27 -14.48
C VAL A 472 10.69 -18.07 -13.37
N GLY A 473 10.34 -18.41 -12.13
CA GLY A 473 11.21 -18.30 -10.96
C GLY A 473 11.22 -16.94 -10.26
N ARG A 474 10.46 -15.96 -10.76
CA ARG A 474 10.20 -14.71 -10.04
C ARG A 474 9.20 -14.91 -8.90
N GLN A 475 9.07 -13.89 -8.07
CA GLN A 475 8.07 -13.77 -7.02
C GLN A 475 7.38 -12.41 -7.15
N PRO A 476 6.11 -12.27 -6.72
CA PRO A 476 5.46 -10.97 -6.66
C PRO A 476 6.27 -9.96 -5.84
N VAL A 477 6.33 -8.72 -6.33
CA VAL A 477 7.10 -7.64 -5.71
C VAL A 477 6.16 -6.80 -4.85
N ALA A 478 6.54 -6.57 -3.59
CA ALA A 478 5.81 -5.67 -2.70
C ALA A 478 6.08 -4.21 -3.09
N VAL A 479 5.02 -3.43 -3.23
CA VAL A 479 5.05 -2.03 -3.64
C VAL A 479 4.17 -1.21 -2.72
N ASN A 480 4.72 -0.10 -2.24
CA ASN A 480 4.02 0.84 -1.39
C ASN A 480 3.25 1.85 -2.24
N LEU A 481 1.93 1.92 -2.08
CA LEU A 481 1.08 2.93 -2.70
C LEU A 481 0.65 3.99 -1.69
N TYR A 482 0.78 5.25 -2.10
CA TYR A 482 0.39 6.42 -1.31
C TYR A 482 -0.72 7.17 -2.03
N SER A 483 -1.67 7.70 -1.28
CA SER A 483 -2.68 8.60 -1.85
C SER A 483 -2.01 9.88 -2.36
N LYS A 484 -2.53 10.39 -3.48
CA LYS A 484 -2.06 11.62 -4.15
C LYS A 484 -0.59 11.58 -4.64
N ALA A 485 0.09 10.45 -4.54
CA ALA A 485 1.41 10.25 -5.14
C ALA A 485 1.28 9.73 -6.58
N HIS A 486 2.34 9.94 -7.38
CA HIS A 486 2.44 9.27 -8.68
C HIS A 486 2.62 7.77 -8.49
N LEU A 487 2.00 6.98 -9.37
CA LEU A 487 2.18 5.53 -9.37
C LEU A 487 3.66 5.19 -9.65
N PRO A 488 4.24 4.23 -8.91
CA PRO A 488 5.63 3.87 -9.08
C PRO A 488 5.86 3.15 -10.40
N VAL A 489 7.06 3.34 -10.96
CA VAL A 489 7.58 2.46 -12.03
C VAL A 489 8.27 1.29 -11.36
N ILE A 490 7.78 0.09 -11.62
CA ILE A 490 8.28 -1.14 -11.02
C ILE A 490 9.41 -1.67 -11.88
N ASN A 491 10.59 -1.89 -11.28
CA ASN A 491 11.66 -2.61 -11.96
C ASN A 491 11.43 -4.10 -11.79
N TRP A 492 11.16 -4.79 -12.90
CA TRP A 492 10.82 -6.21 -12.92
C TRP A 492 11.98 -7.06 -13.43
#